data_AF-A0A1Y6LVN9-F1
#
_entry.id   AF-A0A1Y6LVN9-F1
#
_cell.length_a   1.000
_cell.length_b   1.000
_cell.length_c   1.000
_cell.angle_alpha   90.00
_cell.angle_beta   90.00
_cell.angle_gamma   90.00
#
_symmetry.space_group_name_H-M   'P 1'
#
loop_
_entity.id
_entity.type
_entity.pdbx_description
1 polymer ?
#
loop_
_entity_poly.entity_id
_entity_poly.type
_entity_poly.pdbx_seq_one_letter_code
_entity_poly.pdbx_strand_id
1 'polypeptide(L)'
;MRYSLCLSAIVAAATAIAIPAVSQIADGQLQNPAAPAPAPAPAQPVQQINDGQVQNPAKPIQQINDGQLQNPAGAGASAPSSGSAYTPPSGYGSKTASGAFKFPLANGFPNIKVPSAELTAIQKQAHGTLPNGALPTKLSDASATTFQVIAFNEIFETAFFTSLLQNVTTGVYNPADKDYVIEAITAVQAQEELHALGANAILASAGRTPIQPCEYKFPTSDYESAIATASLFTDVVLGTLQEASTTFGTTGDDEVLGLVASIVAQEGEQDGWYRSVGKKIPSALPFLSASSGVFAFSALNQLFIVPGSCGNLDAIKVPILQPLTVVTPPKAADSDITFSYPVDKSITSPANLRLVYINQQNKPIVQELQNLKLEGDTVTFTSPFPYTENLLNGLTIATVTNGPTSFANISEVAVAAVWGPGLIEVN
;
A
#
# COMPACT_ATOMS: atom_id res chain seq x y z
N MET A 1 -6.96 91.93 5.65
CA MET A 1 -5.64 91.56 6.20
C MET A 1 -5.30 90.19 5.61
N ARG A 2 -4.68 90.06 4.42
CA ARG A 2 -3.26 90.26 4.02
C ARG A 2 -2.24 89.57 4.92
N TYR A 3 -1.46 88.65 4.31
CA TYR A 3 -0.01 88.30 4.40
C TYR A 3 0.08 86.83 3.92
N SER A 4 0.65 86.40 2.78
CA SER A 4 1.86 86.72 1.99
C SER A 4 3.17 86.53 2.76
N LEU A 5 3.94 85.47 2.43
CA LEU A 5 5.41 85.29 2.51
C LEU A 5 5.70 83.80 2.15
N CYS A 6 6.22 83.43 0.98
CA CYS A 6 7.54 83.64 0.36
C CYS A 6 8.69 82.83 1.01
N LEU A 7 9.04 81.74 0.32
CA LEU A 7 10.38 81.30 -0.13
C LEU A 7 11.65 81.75 0.64
N SER A 8 12.48 80.78 1.04
CA SER A 8 13.98 80.75 1.12
C SER A 8 14.37 79.56 2.03
N ALA A 9 15.39 78.71 1.85
CA ALA A 9 16.59 78.64 1.02
C ALA A 9 17.26 77.26 1.30
N ILE A 10 17.72 76.48 0.30
CA ILE A 10 19.14 76.22 -0.07
C ILE A 10 19.66 74.79 0.26
N VAL A 11 19.86 74.01 -0.83
CA VAL A 11 21.01 73.14 -1.23
C VAL A 11 21.17 71.68 -0.72
N ALA A 12 21.30 70.79 -1.73
CA ALA A 12 22.00 69.48 -1.80
C ALA A 12 21.40 68.29 -1.04
N ALA A 13 21.35 67.05 -1.53
CA ALA A 13 21.71 66.45 -2.81
C ALA A 13 20.85 65.17 -2.98
N ALA A 14 20.42 64.88 -4.21
CA ALA A 14 19.90 63.57 -4.56
C ALA A 14 21.09 62.61 -4.69
N THR A 15 21.34 61.79 -3.67
CA THR A 15 22.23 60.64 -3.78
C THR A 15 21.47 59.48 -4.40
N ALA A 16 21.91 59.08 -5.59
CA ALA A 16 21.53 57.84 -6.23
C ALA A 16 21.76 56.66 -5.25
N ILE A 17 20.74 55.83 -5.06
CA ILE A 17 20.91 54.53 -4.41
C ILE A 17 21.70 53.67 -5.39
N ALA A 18 22.97 53.42 -5.06
CA ALA A 18 23.77 52.41 -5.74
C ALA A 18 23.19 51.03 -5.40
N ILE A 19 22.59 50.39 -6.40
CA ILE A 19 22.22 48.98 -6.30
C ILE A 19 23.55 48.20 -6.34
N PRO A 20 23.87 47.35 -5.35
CA PRO A 20 25.09 46.55 -5.39
C PRO A 20 25.02 45.61 -6.59
N ALA A 21 26.11 45.56 -7.37
CA ALA A 21 26.24 44.63 -8.48
C ALA A 21 26.17 43.19 -7.95
N VAL A 22 25.23 42.43 -8.48
CA VAL A 22 25.17 40.98 -8.32
C VAL A 22 26.35 40.40 -9.08
N SER A 23 27.28 39.72 -8.40
CA SER A 23 28.31 38.91 -9.07
C SER A 23 27.88 37.45 -9.10
N GLN A 24 28.10 36.82 -10.25
CA GLN A 24 27.87 35.41 -10.51
C GLN A 24 29.24 34.73 -10.57
N ILE A 25 29.42 33.62 -9.85
CA ILE A 25 30.63 32.80 -9.99
C ILE A 25 30.45 31.80 -11.15
N ALA A 26 31.53 31.17 -11.59
CA ALA A 26 31.65 30.49 -12.88
C ALA A 26 30.67 29.31 -13.12
N ASP A 27 29.92 28.87 -12.10
CA ASP A 27 28.93 27.80 -12.18
C ASP A 27 27.46 28.30 -12.26
N GLY A 28 27.23 29.61 -12.25
CA GLY A 28 25.92 30.21 -12.52
C GLY A 28 25.05 30.52 -11.29
N GLN A 29 25.50 30.29 -10.05
CA GLN A 29 24.72 30.61 -8.85
C GLN A 29 24.83 32.08 -8.38
N LEU A 30 23.75 32.59 -7.76
CA LEU A 30 23.65 33.94 -7.20
C LEU A 30 23.86 33.93 -5.67
N GLN A 31 24.69 34.84 -5.15
CA GLN A 31 24.86 35.06 -3.69
C GLN A 31 24.29 36.41 -3.26
N ASN A 32 23.49 36.42 -2.18
CA ASN A 32 23.01 37.63 -1.50
C ASN A 32 23.89 37.90 -0.26
N PRO A 33 24.39 39.12 0.01
CA PRO A 33 25.30 39.35 1.13
C PRO A 33 24.52 39.52 2.43
N ALA A 34 24.65 38.56 3.35
CA ALA A 34 24.25 38.71 4.77
C ALA A 34 25.49 38.75 5.69
N ALA A 35 25.36 39.47 6.80
CA ALA A 35 26.40 39.93 7.72
C ALA A 35 27.32 38.83 8.33
N PRO A 36 28.50 39.20 8.88
CA PRO A 36 29.56 38.25 9.25
C PRO A 36 29.18 37.38 10.47
N ALA A 37 29.18 36.06 10.28
CA ALA A 37 29.17 35.07 11.35
C ALA A 37 30.61 34.84 11.90
N PRO A 38 30.78 34.39 13.16
CA PRO A 38 32.09 34.12 13.74
C PRO A 38 32.86 33.05 12.95
N ALA A 39 34.19 33.19 12.91
CA ALA A 39 35.10 32.40 12.10
C ALA A 39 34.93 30.88 12.30
N PRO A 40 34.84 30.07 11.23
CA PRO A 40 34.76 28.62 11.34
C PRO A 40 36.09 28.02 11.82
N ALA A 41 36.00 26.96 12.62
CA ALA A 41 37.14 26.13 13.00
C ALA A 41 37.84 25.55 11.75
N PRO A 42 39.16 25.29 11.79
CA PRO A 42 39.88 24.77 10.64
C PRO A 42 39.27 23.45 10.15
N ALA A 43 38.92 23.41 8.87
CA ALA A 43 38.36 22.24 8.22
C ALA A 43 39.36 21.07 8.27
N GLN A 44 38.89 19.90 8.69
CA GLN A 44 39.65 18.65 8.58
C GLN A 44 39.70 18.23 7.10
N PRO A 45 40.82 17.67 6.62
CA PRO A 45 40.96 17.26 5.23
C PRO A 45 39.96 16.15 4.87
N VAL A 46 39.22 16.36 3.78
CA VAL A 46 38.35 15.35 3.16
C VAL A 46 39.24 14.23 2.61
N GLN A 47 38.98 12.97 2.98
CA GLN A 47 39.62 11.81 2.37
C GLN A 47 38.68 11.14 1.37
N GLN A 48 39.16 10.98 0.14
CA GLN A 48 38.52 10.24 -0.94
C GLN A 48 39.11 8.82 -0.95
N ILE A 49 38.27 7.80 -0.99
CA ILE A 49 38.73 6.41 -1.16
C ILE A 49 38.84 6.05 -2.66
N ASN A 50 39.52 4.94 -2.96
CA ASN A 50 39.98 4.58 -4.31
C ASN A 50 38.88 4.39 -5.38
N ASP A 51 37.59 4.39 -5.04
CA ASP A 51 36.47 4.27 -5.98
C ASP A 51 35.80 5.62 -6.34
N GLY A 52 36.29 6.73 -5.78
CA GLY A 52 35.83 8.08 -6.14
C GLY A 52 34.69 8.65 -5.29
N GLN A 53 34.16 7.93 -4.30
CA GLN A 53 33.12 8.46 -3.41
C GLN A 53 33.65 9.36 -2.28
N VAL A 54 32.85 10.36 -1.87
CA VAL A 54 33.15 11.32 -0.80
C VAL A 54 32.39 10.93 0.47
N GLN A 55 33.08 10.77 1.60
CA GLN A 55 32.46 10.57 2.91
C GLN A 55 32.50 11.86 3.76
N ASN A 56 31.34 12.25 4.31
CA ASN A 56 31.25 13.29 5.35
C ASN A 56 31.54 12.66 6.73
N PRO A 57 32.46 13.20 7.56
CA PRO A 57 32.81 12.58 8.83
C PRO A 57 31.76 12.86 9.91
N ALA A 58 30.66 12.12 9.89
CA ALA A 58 29.76 11.99 11.03
C ALA A 58 29.41 10.51 11.26
N LYS A 59 30.29 9.83 12.01
CA LYS A 59 30.27 8.42 12.45
C LYS A 59 30.34 7.35 11.33
N PRO A 60 31.26 6.36 11.42
CA PRO A 60 31.36 5.31 10.41
C PRO A 60 30.10 4.43 10.39
N ILE A 61 29.48 4.31 9.21
CA ILE A 61 28.54 3.24 8.89
C ILE A 61 29.39 1.99 8.64
N GLN A 62 29.19 0.92 9.41
CA GLN A 62 29.83 -0.36 9.13
C GLN A 62 28.93 -1.20 8.23
N GLN A 63 29.39 -1.43 7.01
CA GLN A 63 28.87 -2.43 6.09
C GLN A 63 29.56 -3.76 6.42
N ILE A 64 28.79 -4.83 6.64
CA ILE A 64 29.35 -6.18 6.78
C ILE A 64 29.28 -6.92 5.43
N ASN A 65 30.02 -8.02 5.33
CA ASN A 65 30.36 -8.72 4.07
C ASN A 65 29.18 -9.31 3.28
N ASP A 66 27.93 -9.14 3.72
CA ASP A 66 26.72 -9.58 3.02
C ASP A 66 25.94 -8.45 2.32
N GLY A 67 26.41 -7.20 2.41
CA GLY A 67 25.84 -6.07 1.69
C GLY A 67 24.71 -5.30 2.40
N GLN A 68 24.37 -5.64 3.65
CA GLN A 68 23.40 -4.85 4.43
C GLN A 68 24.02 -3.65 5.17
N LEU A 69 23.22 -2.58 5.32
CA LEU A 69 23.55 -1.39 6.13
C LEU A 69 22.77 -1.44 7.46
N GLN A 70 23.45 -1.21 8.59
CA GLN A 70 22.80 -1.02 9.90
C GLN A 70 22.76 0.46 10.30
N ASN A 71 21.60 0.93 10.77
CA ASN A 71 21.44 2.23 11.41
C ASN A 71 21.69 2.10 12.93
N PRO A 72 22.51 2.95 13.58
CA PRO A 72 22.65 2.93 15.04
C PRO A 72 21.35 3.37 15.71
N ALA A 73 20.84 2.56 16.63
CA ALA A 73 19.67 2.90 17.45
C ALA A 73 19.91 4.18 18.25
N GLY A 74 19.16 5.24 17.93
CA GLY A 74 19.09 6.46 18.72
C GLY A 74 18.01 6.35 19.80
N ALA A 75 18.40 6.42 21.06
CA ALA A 75 17.48 6.50 22.19
C ALA A 75 16.72 7.84 22.18
N GLY A 76 15.39 7.77 22.30
CA GLY A 76 14.55 8.91 22.68
C GLY A 76 13.74 9.55 21.56
N ALA A 77 12.64 8.91 21.17
CA ALA A 77 11.49 9.59 20.59
C ALA A 77 10.27 9.32 21.48
N SER A 78 9.73 10.39 22.07
CA SER A 78 8.49 10.38 22.84
C SER A 78 7.31 9.88 21.98
N ALA A 79 6.55 8.94 22.55
CA ALA A 79 5.44 8.24 21.91
C ALA A 79 4.37 9.19 21.32
N PRO A 80 3.99 9.04 20.04
CA PRO A 80 2.74 9.60 19.54
C PRO A 80 1.56 8.81 20.11
N SER A 81 0.42 9.49 20.26
CA SER A 81 -0.82 8.92 20.79
C SER A 81 -1.28 7.68 20.03
N SER A 82 -1.67 6.65 20.77
CA SER A 82 -2.18 5.37 20.29
C SER A 82 -3.20 5.49 19.15
N GLY A 83 -2.81 5.10 17.94
CA GLY A 83 -3.75 4.67 16.91
C GLY A 83 -4.44 3.38 17.36
N SER A 84 -5.77 3.31 17.20
CA SER A 84 -6.49 2.05 17.40
C SER A 84 -5.99 1.05 16.37
N ALA A 85 -5.49 -0.10 16.84
CA ALA A 85 -5.27 -1.26 15.99
C ALA A 85 -6.56 -1.57 15.24
N TYR A 86 -6.48 -1.82 13.93
CA TYR A 86 -7.61 -2.35 13.17
C TYR A 86 -8.02 -3.67 13.83
N THR A 87 -9.20 -3.67 14.42
CA THR A 87 -9.85 -4.88 14.93
C THR A 87 -10.86 -5.29 13.86
N PRO A 88 -10.58 -6.31 13.02
CA PRO A 88 -11.65 -6.91 12.25
C PRO A 88 -12.71 -7.35 13.26
N PRO A 89 -14.01 -7.06 13.03
CA PRO A 89 -15.04 -7.43 13.99
C PRO A 89 -14.93 -8.92 14.34
N SER A 90 -14.72 -9.22 15.62
CA SER A 90 -14.79 -10.58 16.13
C SER A 90 -16.24 -11.05 15.99
N GLY A 91 -16.46 -11.96 15.05
CA GLY A 91 -17.77 -12.47 14.72
C GLY A 91 -18.44 -11.71 13.58
N TYR A 92 -18.69 -12.44 12.49
CA TYR A 92 -19.60 -12.07 11.42
C TYR A 92 -21.05 -12.01 11.94
N GLY A 93 -21.33 -11.08 12.85
CA GLY A 93 -22.64 -10.78 13.40
C GLY A 93 -23.33 -9.74 12.54
N SER A 94 -24.12 -10.21 11.58
CA SER A 94 -24.97 -9.40 10.70
C SER A 94 -25.79 -8.36 11.47
N LYS A 95 -25.58 -7.08 11.15
CA LYS A 95 -26.63 -6.06 11.18
C LYS A 95 -26.77 -5.49 9.78
N THR A 96 -27.75 -6.02 9.06
CA THR A 96 -28.15 -5.61 7.71
C THR A 96 -28.58 -4.15 7.65
N ALA A 97 -28.05 -3.41 6.67
CA ALA A 97 -28.82 -2.53 5.80
C ALA A 97 -28.09 -2.24 4.47
N SER A 98 -27.86 -3.26 3.64
CA SER A 98 -27.81 -3.21 2.15
C SER A 98 -27.49 -4.62 1.63
N GLY A 99 -28.06 -5.02 0.49
CA GLY A 99 -27.76 -6.32 -0.13
C GLY A 99 -26.31 -6.44 -0.60
N ALA A 100 -25.91 -7.62 -1.07
CA ALA A 100 -24.62 -7.78 -1.72
C ALA A 100 -24.51 -6.84 -2.94
N PHE A 101 -23.37 -6.17 -3.09
CA PHE A 101 -23.08 -5.33 -4.25
C PHE A 101 -22.93 -6.21 -5.49
N LYS A 102 -23.47 -5.76 -6.63
CA LYS A 102 -23.42 -6.48 -7.90
C LYS A 102 -23.15 -5.52 -9.04
N PHE A 103 -22.42 -6.01 -10.03
CA PHE A 103 -22.29 -5.38 -11.34
C PHE A 103 -23.50 -5.69 -12.24
N PRO A 104 -23.77 -4.90 -13.30
CA PRO A 104 -22.97 -3.79 -13.82
C PRO A 104 -23.17 -2.46 -13.08
N LEU A 105 -22.17 -1.57 -13.20
CA LEU A 105 -22.32 -0.16 -12.84
C LEU A 105 -23.24 0.57 -13.82
N ALA A 106 -23.74 1.74 -13.41
CA ALA A 106 -24.61 2.58 -14.24
C ALA A 106 -23.95 3.05 -15.55
N ASN A 107 -22.62 3.15 -15.57
CA ASN A 107 -21.84 3.50 -16.78
C ASN A 107 -21.56 2.31 -17.71
N GLY A 108 -21.98 1.09 -17.34
CA GLY A 108 -21.80 -0.14 -18.12
C GLY A 108 -20.61 -1.02 -17.70
N PHE A 109 -19.78 -0.61 -16.75
CA PHE A 109 -18.68 -1.44 -16.24
C PHE A 109 -19.20 -2.77 -15.64
N PRO A 110 -18.53 -3.92 -15.84
CA PRO A 110 -17.20 -4.09 -16.46
C PRO A 110 -17.21 -4.17 -18.00
N ASN A 111 -18.37 -4.07 -18.65
CA ASN A 111 -18.53 -4.30 -20.08
C ASN A 111 -18.37 -3.03 -20.92
N ILE A 112 -17.30 -2.26 -20.67
CA ILE A 112 -17.00 -1.03 -21.41
C ILE A 112 -16.39 -1.36 -22.77
N LYS A 113 -16.95 -0.81 -23.84
CA LYS A 113 -16.38 -0.94 -25.20
C LYS A 113 -15.18 -0.01 -25.35
N VAL A 114 -14.14 -0.48 -26.04
CA VAL A 114 -12.93 0.30 -26.32
C VAL A 114 -12.76 0.45 -27.84
N PRO A 115 -12.85 1.67 -28.42
CA PRO A 115 -13.23 2.95 -27.78
C PRO A 115 -14.76 3.13 -27.61
N SER A 116 -15.18 3.99 -26.68
CA SER A 116 -16.57 4.39 -26.48
C SER A 116 -16.71 5.75 -25.77
N ALA A 117 -17.93 6.30 -25.73
CA ALA A 117 -18.21 7.53 -24.99
C ALA A 117 -18.14 7.30 -23.48
N GLU A 118 -18.54 6.11 -23.03
CA GLU A 118 -18.47 5.65 -21.65
C GLU A 118 -17.01 5.58 -21.18
N LEU A 119 -16.12 4.96 -21.97
CA LEU A 119 -14.68 4.98 -21.69
C LEU A 119 -14.14 6.41 -21.61
N THR A 120 -14.57 7.29 -22.52
CA THR A 120 -14.13 8.69 -22.50
C THR A 120 -14.56 9.41 -21.21
N ALA A 121 -15.73 9.08 -20.66
CA ALA A 121 -16.20 9.63 -19.40
C ALA A 121 -15.37 9.10 -18.21
N ILE A 122 -15.11 7.80 -18.16
CA ILE A 122 -14.27 7.17 -17.13
C ILE A 122 -12.87 7.80 -17.14
N GLN A 123 -12.24 7.92 -18.30
CA GLN A 123 -10.91 8.54 -18.41
C GLN A 123 -10.86 10.00 -17.94
N LYS A 124 -11.95 10.76 -18.15
CA LYS A 124 -12.04 12.13 -17.63
C LYS A 124 -12.16 12.14 -16.11
N GLN A 125 -12.94 11.23 -15.54
CA GLN A 125 -13.08 11.09 -14.08
C GLN A 125 -11.81 10.58 -13.43
N ALA A 126 -11.07 9.69 -14.10
CA ALA A 126 -9.79 9.14 -13.64
C ALA A 126 -8.61 10.12 -13.79
N HIS A 127 -8.83 11.26 -14.45
CA HIS A 127 -7.78 12.22 -14.82
C HIS A 127 -6.65 11.62 -15.68
N GLY A 128 -6.95 10.55 -16.43
CA GLY A 128 -5.96 9.78 -17.19
C GLY A 128 -6.61 8.84 -18.18
N THR A 129 -5.83 8.28 -19.10
CA THR A 129 -6.33 7.35 -20.13
C THR A 129 -5.82 5.93 -19.90
N LEU A 130 -6.44 4.95 -20.54
CA LEU A 130 -5.75 3.69 -20.78
C LEU A 130 -4.45 3.96 -21.55
N PRO A 131 -3.38 3.17 -21.33
CA PRO A 131 -2.20 3.22 -22.16
C PRO A 131 -2.55 3.01 -23.64
N ASN A 132 -1.95 3.82 -24.52
CA ASN A 132 -2.17 3.75 -25.96
C ASN A 132 -1.10 2.92 -26.70
N GLY A 133 -0.29 2.17 -25.95
CA GLY A 133 0.68 1.22 -26.49
C GLY A 133 0.03 -0.06 -26.98
N ALA A 134 0.79 -0.85 -27.75
CA ALA A 134 0.33 -2.19 -28.14
C ALA A 134 0.24 -3.09 -26.90
N LEU A 135 -0.83 -3.89 -26.81
CA LEU A 135 -0.98 -4.89 -25.76
C LEU A 135 -0.07 -6.09 -26.05
N PRO A 136 0.41 -6.79 -25.00
CA PRO A 136 1.07 -8.08 -25.15
C PRO A 136 0.17 -9.06 -25.93
N THR A 137 0.75 -9.84 -26.83
CA THR A 137 0.03 -10.86 -27.61
C THR A 137 0.24 -12.27 -27.07
N LYS A 138 1.11 -12.41 -26.06
CA LYS A 138 1.41 -13.64 -25.35
C LYS A 138 1.73 -13.29 -23.91
N LEU A 139 1.49 -14.23 -23.02
CA LEU A 139 1.93 -14.19 -21.63
C LEU A 139 2.33 -15.61 -21.22
N SER A 140 3.37 -15.73 -20.42
CA SER A 140 3.64 -16.97 -19.69
C SER A 140 2.46 -17.37 -18.78
N ASP A 141 2.40 -18.64 -18.38
CA ASP A 141 1.34 -19.12 -17.49
C ASP A 141 1.34 -18.46 -16.11
N ALA A 142 2.54 -18.18 -15.58
CA ALA A 142 2.70 -17.46 -14.33
C ALA A 142 2.19 -16.03 -14.48
N SER A 143 2.63 -15.28 -15.50
CA SER A 143 2.19 -13.89 -15.73
C SER A 143 0.70 -13.76 -15.98
N ALA A 144 0.10 -14.70 -16.70
CA ALA A 144 -1.33 -14.70 -16.88
C ALA A 144 -2.09 -14.95 -15.57
N THR A 145 -1.60 -15.88 -14.74
CA THR A 145 -2.18 -16.13 -13.41
C THR A 145 -2.05 -14.87 -12.54
N THR A 146 -0.91 -14.18 -12.60
CA THR A 146 -0.69 -12.90 -11.92
C THR A 146 -1.66 -11.83 -12.39
N PHE A 147 -1.83 -11.63 -13.71
CA PHE A 147 -2.81 -10.68 -14.25
C PHE A 147 -4.25 -11.03 -13.91
N GLN A 148 -4.58 -12.32 -13.77
CA GLN A 148 -5.89 -12.75 -13.31
C GLN A 148 -6.14 -12.36 -11.84
N VAL A 149 -5.13 -12.46 -10.97
CA VAL A 149 -5.23 -11.97 -9.59
C VAL A 149 -5.36 -10.44 -9.57
N ILE A 150 -4.57 -9.72 -10.38
CA ILE A 150 -4.68 -8.26 -10.53
C ILE A 150 -6.10 -7.89 -10.97
N ALA A 151 -6.59 -8.42 -12.09
CA ALA A 151 -7.94 -8.14 -12.59
C ALA A 151 -9.03 -8.47 -11.55
N PHE A 152 -8.87 -9.54 -10.79
CA PHE A 152 -9.79 -9.89 -9.70
C PHE A 152 -9.79 -8.83 -8.59
N ASN A 153 -8.62 -8.30 -8.22
CA ASN A 153 -8.48 -7.20 -7.28
C ASN A 153 -9.12 -5.91 -7.81
N GLU A 154 -8.74 -5.46 -9.01
CA GLU A 154 -9.24 -4.19 -9.59
C GLU A 154 -10.78 -4.15 -9.70
N ILE A 155 -11.40 -5.28 -10.05
CA ILE A 155 -12.86 -5.39 -10.13
C ILE A 155 -13.49 -5.31 -8.72
N PHE A 156 -12.84 -5.90 -7.71
CA PHE A 156 -13.26 -5.75 -6.31
C PHE A 156 -13.15 -4.29 -5.86
N GLU A 157 -12.04 -3.61 -6.14
CA GLU A 157 -11.83 -2.23 -5.70
C GLU A 157 -12.82 -1.28 -6.37
N THR A 158 -13.10 -1.48 -7.65
CA THR A 158 -14.18 -0.78 -8.35
C THR A 158 -15.51 -0.93 -7.60
N ALA A 159 -15.86 -2.15 -7.18
CA ALA A 159 -17.09 -2.40 -6.40
C ALA A 159 -17.06 -1.71 -5.03
N PHE A 160 -15.94 -1.79 -4.32
CA PHE A 160 -15.75 -1.18 -3.01
C PHE A 160 -15.90 0.35 -3.07
N PHE A 161 -15.17 1.00 -3.96
CA PHE A 161 -15.20 2.46 -4.11
C PHE A 161 -16.53 2.96 -4.66
N THR A 162 -17.22 2.18 -5.51
CA THR A 162 -18.61 2.51 -5.90
C THR A 162 -19.52 2.52 -4.67
N SER A 163 -19.46 1.49 -3.82
CA SER A 163 -20.29 1.43 -2.61
C SER A 163 -19.94 2.54 -1.62
N LEU A 164 -18.65 2.84 -1.45
CA LEU A 164 -18.19 3.91 -0.57
C LEU A 164 -18.68 5.28 -1.07
N LEU A 165 -18.52 5.55 -2.37
CA LEU A 165 -19.00 6.79 -2.99
C LEU A 165 -20.51 6.95 -2.83
N GLN A 166 -21.28 5.87 -3.02
CA GLN A 166 -22.72 5.87 -2.80
C GLN A 166 -23.07 6.22 -1.34
N ASN A 167 -22.40 5.61 -0.36
CA ASN A 167 -22.66 5.88 1.05
C ASN A 167 -22.32 7.32 1.44
N VAL A 168 -21.22 7.87 0.94
CA VAL A 168 -20.84 9.27 1.18
C VAL A 168 -21.83 10.23 0.52
N THR A 169 -22.13 10.03 -0.77
CA THR A 169 -23.03 10.92 -1.54
C THR A 169 -24.43 10.96 -0.94
N THR A 170 -24.99 9.81 -0.56
CA THR A 170 -26.32 9.69 0.06
C THR A 170 -26.39 10.10 1.52
N GLY A 171 -25.24 10.40 2.16
CA GLY A 171 -25.18 10.85 3.56
C GLY A 171 -25.33 9.72 4.58
N VAL A 172 -25.20 8.45 4.15
CA VAL A 172 -25.03 7.31 5.06
C VAL A 172 -23.70 7.47 5.81
N TYR A 173 -22.64 7.85 5.09
CA TYR A 173 -21.35 8.23 5.64
C TYR A 173 -21.15 9.74 5.52
N ASN A 174 -20.66 10.37 6.60
CA ASN A 174 -20.60 11.83 6.72
C ASN A 174 -19.17 12.30 7.07
N PRO A 175 -18.23 12.26 6.10
CA PRO A 175 -16.88 12.80 6.29
C PRO A 175 -16.91 14.33 6.51
N ALA A 176 -15.85 14.86 7.13
CA ALA A 176 -15.74 16.29 7.45
C ALA A 176 -15.68 17.19 6.20
N ASP A 177 -14.90 16.82 5.19
CA ASP A 177 -14.81 17.54 3.90
C ASP A 177 -15.47 16.70 2.79
N LYS A 178 -16.81 16.66 2.82
CA LYS A 178 -17.61 15.78 1.97
C LYS A 178 -17.39 16.02 0.48
N ASP A 179 -17.25 17.27 0.05
CA ASP A 179 -17.12 17.60 -1.38
C ASP A 179 -15.76 17.11 -1.91
N TYR A 180 -14.67 17.38 -1.20
CA TYR A 180 -13.36 16.86 -1.55
C TYR A 180 -13.32 15.33 -1.55
N VAL A 181 -13.91 14.70 -0.53
CA VAL A 181 -13.96 13.23 -0.45
C VAL A 181 -14.74 12.62 -1.61
N ILE A 182 -15.86 13.22 -2.02
CA ILE A 182 -16.62 12.77 -3.19
C ILE A 182 -15.75 12.88 -4.45
N GLU A 183 -15.06 14.01 -4.65
CA GLU A 183 -14.19 14.22 -5.81
C GLU A 183 -13.05 13.18 -5.84
N ALA A 184 -12.34 12.99 -4.73
CA ALA A 184 -11.24 12.04 -4.61
C ALA A 184 -11.70 10.58 -4.87
N ILE A 185 -12.79 10.13 -4.25
CA ILE A 185 -13.28 8.75 -4.41
C ILE A 185 -13.86 8.54 -5.82
N THR A 186 -14.42 9.57 -6.45
CA THR A 186 -14.84 9.51 -7.85
C THR A 186 -13.66 9.26 -8.77
N ALA A 187 -12.53 9.94 -8.53
CA ALA A 187 -11.31 9.71 -9.31
C ALA A 187 -10.75 8.30 -9.09
N VAL A 188 -10.64 7.86 -7.82
CA VAL A 188 -10.20 6.50 -7.46
C VAL A 188 -11.06 5.43 -8.12
N GLN A 189 -12.38 5.49 -7.98
CA GLN A 189 -13.29 4.52 -8.60
C GLN A 189 -13.03 4.42 -10.11
N ALA A 190 -12.89 5.55 -10.80
CA ALA A 190 -12.64 5.58 -12.23
C ALA A 190 -11.23 5.06 -12.59
N GLN A 191 -10.23 5.27 -11.73
CA GLN A 191 -8.89 4.71 -11.88
C GLN A 191 -8.93 3.17 -11.80
N GLU A 192 -9.65 2.60 -10.83
CA GLU A 192 -9.81 1.15 -10.72
C GLU A 192 -10.60 0.54 -11.88
N GLU A 193 -11.58 1.28 -12.43
CA GLU A 193 -12.23 0.85 -13.68
C GLU A 193 -11.21 0.74 -14.82
N LEU A 194 -10.27 1.69 -14.95
CA LEU A 194 -9.23 1.63 -15.97
C LEU A 194 -8.21 0.52 -15.71
N HIS A 195 -7.81 0.29 -14.46
CA HIS A 195 -6.92 -0.81 -14.09
C HIS A 195 -7.56 -2.17 -14.44
N ALA A 196 -8.82 -2.38 -14.06
CA ALA A 196 -9.57 -3.61 -14.37
C ALA A 196 -9.72 -3.83 -15.88
N LEU A 197 -10.09 -2.79 -16.63
CA LEU A 197 -10.19 -2.85 -18.09
C LEU A 197 -8.84 -3.16 -18.73
N GLY A 198 -7.76 -2.54 -18.25
CA GLY A 198 -6.40 -2.77 -18.73
C GLY A 198 -5.94 -4.22 -18.50
N ALA A 199 -6.07 -4.73 -17.28
CA ALA A 199 -5.68 -6.10 -16.93
C ALA A 199 -6.44 -7.14 -17.76
N ASN A 200 -7.76 -6.99 -17.89
CA ASN A 200 -8.57 -7.88 -18.71
C ASN A 200 -8.28 -7.77 -20.21
N ALA A 201 -7.95 -6.57 -20.72
CA ALA A 201 -7.54 -6.38 -22.11
C ALA A 201 -6.20 -7.07 -22.41
N ILE A 202 -5.23 -7.00 -21.48
CA ILE A 202 -3.94 -7.71 -21.57
C ILE A 202 -4.18 -9.22 -21.62
N LEU A 203 -5.01 -9.76 -20.71
CA LEU A 203 -5.37 -11.18 -20.72
C LEU A 203 -6.00 -11.59 -22.06
N ALA A 204 -6.99 -10.85 -22.53
CA ALA A 204 -7.69 -11.15 -23.78
C ALA A 204 -6.75 -11.10 -25.00
N SER A 205 -5.90 -10.06 -25.09
CA SER A 205 -4.94 -9.89 -26.18
C SER A 205 -3.91 -11.03 -26.23
N ALA A 206 -3.54 -11.56 -25.07
CA ALA A 206 -2.64 -12.70 -24.94
C ALA A 206 -3.32 -14.08 -25.10
N GLY A 207 -4.61 -14.12 -25.44
CA GLY A 207 -5.38 -15.36 -25.56
C GLY A 207 -5.63 -16.07 -24.21
N ARG A 208 -5.57 -15.33 -23.10
CA ARG A 208 -5.85 -15.80 -21.74
C ARG A 208 -7.30 -15.47 -21.36
N THR A 209 -7.80 -16.12 -20.32
CA THR A 209 -9.19 -15.92 -19.85
C THR A 209 -9.29 -14.66 -19.00
N PRO A 210 -10.06 -13.63 -19.42
CA PRO A 210 -10.34 -12.46 -18.59
C PRO A 210 -11.20 -12.82 -17.38
N ILE A 211 -11.10 -12.04 -16.32
CA ILE A 211 -11.81 -12.27 -15.06
C ILE A 211 -13.17 -11.57 -15.06
N GLN A 212 -14.18 -12.30 -14.59
CA GLN A 212 -15.54 -11.83 -14.40
C GLN A 212 -15.78 -11.44 -12.95
N PRO A 213 -16.71 -10.49 -12.70
CA PRO A 213 -17.02 -10.06 -11.35
C PRO A 213 -17.64 -11.15 -10.46
N CYS A 214 -17.66 -10.84 -9.17
CA CYS A 214 -18.42 -11.56 -8.15
C CYS A 214 -19.57 -10.69 -7.60
N GLU A 215 -20.25 -11.20 -6.57
CA GLU A 215 -21.03 -10.37 -5.64
C GLU A 215 -20.17 -10.06 -4.41
N TYR A 216 -20.31 -8.84 -3.88
CA TYR A 216 -19.44 -8.32 -2.83
C TYR A 216 -20.22 -7.89 -1.59
N LYS A 217 -19.56 -8.02 -0.44
CA LYS A 217 -20.03 -7.55 0.86
C LYS A 217 -18.92 -6.66 1.47
N PHE A 218 -19.31 -5.55 2.08
CA PHE A 218 -18.35 -4.61 2.65
C PHE A 218 -18.65 -4.46 4.15
N PRO A 219 -17.79 -4.96 5.05
CA PRO A 219 -18.04 -4.96 6.49
C PRO A 219 -17.65 -3.61 7.13
N THR A 220 -18.16 -2.50 6.60
CA THR A 220 -17.87 -1.15 7.09
C THR A 220 -19.15 -0.50 7.61
N SER A 221 -19.04 0.34 8.64
CA SER A 221 -20.18 0.97 9.31
C SER A 221 -20.20 2.50 9.22
N ASP A 222 -19.07 3.09 8.83
CA ASP A 222 -18.84 4.53 8.78
C ASP A 222 -17.71 4.83 7.79
N TYR A 223 -17.46 6.12 7.58
CA TYR A 223 -16.44 6.59 6.64
C TYR A 223 -15.04 6.16 7.06
N GLU A 224 -14.69 6.35 8.33
CA GLU A 224 -13.37 6.09 8.87
C GLU A 224 -13.01 4.60 8.79
N SER A 225 -13.93 3.70 9.15
CA SER A 225 -13.74 2.26 9.00
C SER A 225 -13.67 1.82 7.54
N ALA A 226 -14.38 2.50 6.63
CA ALA A 226 -14.27 2.23 5.20
C ALA A 226 -12.91 2.64 4.65
N ILE A 227 -12.40 3.83 4.99
CA ILE A 227 -11.06 4.26 4.56
C ILE A 227 -9.96 3.42 5.22
N ALA A 228 -10.11 3.02 6.48
CA ALA A 228 -9.18 2.08 7.11
C ALA A 228 -9.18 0.71 6.42
N THR A 229 -10.34 0.26 5.95
CA THR A 229 -10.46 -0.98 5.15
C THR A 229 -9.80 -0.81 3.78
N ALA A 230 -9.96 0.35 3.14
CA ALA A 230 -9.27 0.70 1.88
C ALA A 230 -7.76 0.61 2.05
N SER A 231 -7.21 1.34 3.02
CA SER A 231 -5.77 1.29 3.33
C SER A 231 -5.28 -0.14 3.56
N LEU A 232 -6.01 -0.95 4.34
CA LEU A 232 -5.59 -2.33 4.63
C LEU A 232 -5.50 -3.22 3.38
N PHE A 233 -6.48 -3.19 2.48
CA PHE A 233 -6.39 -4.01 1.28
C PHE A 233 -5.37 -3.44 0.29
N THR A 234 -5.26 -2.11 0.16
CA THR A 234 -4.28 -1.47 -0.72
C THR A 234 -2.85 -1.80 -0.26
N ASP A 235 -2.56 -1.80 1.05
CA ASP A 235 -1.27 -2.26 1.58
C ASP A 235 -0.93 -3.71 1.14
N VAL A 236 -1.93 -4.61 1.10
CA VAL A 236 -1.75 -5.99 0.63
C VAL A 236 -1.52 -6.04 -0.89
N VAL A 237 -2.23 -5.20 -1.66
CA VAL A 237 -2.11 -5.11 -3.12
C VAL A 237 -0.76 -4.53 -3.53
N LEU A 238 -0.30 -3.45 -2.89
CA LEU A 238 1.02 -2.87 -3.09
C LEU A 238 2.13 -3.91 -2.88
N GLY A 239 2.02 -4.75 -1.85
CA GLY A 239 2.93 -5.89 -1.64
C GLY A 239 2.85 -6.95 -2.75
N THR A 240 1.65 -7.18 -3.30
CA THR A 240 1.38 -8.20 -4.31
C THR A 240 1.86 -7.76 -5.69
N LEU A 241 1.74 -6.49 -6.03
CA LEU A 241 2.24 -5.91 -7.28
C LEU A 241 3.78 -5.90 -7.35
N GLN A 242 4.47 -5.91 -6.21
CA GLN A 242 5.92 -6.13 -6.16
C GLN A 242 6.30 -7.56 -6.57
N GLU A 243 5.58 -8.58 -6.10
CA GLU A 243 5.75 -9.96 -6.56
C GLU A 243 5.34 -10.11 -8.04
N ALA A 244 4.27 -9.44 -8.46
CA ALA A 244 3.85 -9.41 -9.85
C ALA A 244 4.97 -8.89 -10.76
N SER A 245 5.59 -7.77 -10.39
CA SER A 245 6.74 -7.20 -11.10
C SER A 245 7.91 -8.18 -11.19
N THR A 246 8.21 -8.90 -10.11
CA THR A 246 9.24 -9.94 -10.11
C THR A 246 8.89 -11.09 -11.06
N THR A 247 7.62 -11.50 -11.07
CA THR A 247 7.12 -12.55 -11.96
C THR A 247 7.31 -12.13 -13.42
N PHE A 248 6.79 -10.97 -13.82
CA PHE A 248 6.89 -10.47 -15.20
C PHE A 248 8.34 -10.36 -15.68
N GLY A 249 9.24 -9.84 -14.83
CA GLY A 249 10.66 -9.71 -15.16
C GLY A 249 11.40 -11.05 -15.28
N THR A 250 10.95 -12.10 -14.58
CA THR A 250 11.63 -13.42 -14.59
C THR A 250 11.05 -14.40 -15.58
N THR A 251 9.83 -14.18 -16.06
CA THR A 251 9.16 -15.03 -17.06
C THR A 251 9.34 -14.55 -18.50
N GLY A 252 10.01 -13.41 -18.70
CA GLY A 252 10.23 -12.82 -20.02
C GLY A 252 9.02 -12.07 -20.57
N ASP A 253 8.14 -11.60 -19.69
CA ASP A 253 7.00 -10.72 -20.02
C ASP A 253 7.31 -9.28 -19.52
N ASP A 254 8.55 -8.83 -19.68
CA ASP A 254 9.06 -7.59 -19.08
C ASP A 254 8.46 -6.32 -19.72
N GLU A 255 7.78 -6.43 -20.86
CA GLU A 255 7.10 -5.30 -21.50
C GLU A 255 6.01 -4.65 -20.63
N VAL A 256 5.45 -5.38 -19.65
CA VAL A 256 4.42 -4.83 -18.74
C VAL A 256 4.99 -4.20 -17.47
N LEU A 257 6.30 -4.28 -17.22
CA LEU A 257 6.90 -3.78 -15.97
C LEU A 257 6.67 -2.28 -15.77
N GLY A 258 6.82 -1.48 -16.83
CA GLY A 258 6.57 -0.04 -16.76
C GLY A 258 5.13 0.30 -16.42
N LEU A 259 4.17 -0.50 -16.93
CA LEU A 259 2.75 -0.34 -16.61
C LEU A 259 2.48 -0.66 -15.15
N VAL A 260 2.92 -1.82 -14.67
CA VAL A 260 2.67 -2.27 -13.29
C VAL A 260 3.36 -1.36 -12.28
N ALA A 261 4.58 -0.90 -12.56
CA ALA A 261 5.26 0.09 -11.73
C ALA A 261 4.50 1.41 -11.63
N SER A 262 3.81 1.84 -12.70
CA SER A 262 2.97 3.04 -12.66
C SER A 262 1.71 2.85 -11.81
N ILE A 263 1.13 1.65 -11.80
CA ILE A 263 -0.02 1.29 -10.95
C ILE A 263 0.41 1.29 -9.47
N VAL A 264 1.55 0.66 -9.14
CA VAL A 264 2.12 0.69 -7.77
C VAL A 264 2.31 2.13 -7.26
N ALA A 265 2.84 3.02 -8.12
CA ALA A 265 3.03 4.41 -7.75
C ALA A 265 1.69 5.11 -7.49
N GLN A 266 0.70 4.90 -8.37
CA GLN A 266 -0.62 5.50 -8.26
C GLN A 266 -1.38 4.99 -7.01
N GLU A 267 -1.41 3.69 -6.76
CA GLU A 267 -2.02 3.12 -5.56
C GLU A 267 -1.32 3.58 -4.28
N GLY A 268 0.01 3.82 -4.33
CA GLY A 268 0.74 4.42 -3.23
C GLY A 268 0.29 5.86 -2.91
N GLU A 269 -0.13 6.64 -3.91
CA GLU A 269 -0.73 7.97 -3.68
C GLU A 269 -2.08 7.84 -2.97
N GLN A 270 -2.89 6.86 -3.37
CA GLN A 270 -4.17 6.56 -2.75
C GLN A 270 -4.01 6.13 -1.28
N ASP A 271 -3.14 5.16 -1.02
CA ASP A 271 -2.91 4.67 0.34
C ASP A 271 -2.35 5.76 1.25
N GLY A 272 -1.42 6.59 0.75
CA GLY A 272 -0.96 7.77 1.49
C GLY A 272 -2.10 8.69 1.92
N TRP A 273 -3.10 8.89 1.06
CA TRP A 273 -4.30 9.63 1.42
C TRP A 273 -5.18 8.89 2.43
N TYR A 274 -5.43 7.59 2.25
CA TYR A 274 -6.21 6.77 3.20
C TYR A 274 -5.61 6.81 4.60
N ARG A 275 -4.29 6.66 4.69
CA ARG A 275 -3.51 6.76 5.93
C ARG A 275 -3.64 8.13 6.57
N SER A 276 -3.61 9.19 5.76
CA SER A 276 -3.81 10.57 6.25
C SER A 276 -5.19 10.77 6.90
N VAL A 277 -6.24 10.23 6.29
CA VAL A 277 -7.62 10.27 6.85
C VAL A 277 -7.66 9.55 8.21
N GLY A 278 -6.96 8.42 8.33
CA GLY A 278 -6.79 7.67 9.58
C GLY A 278 -5.87 8.33 10.62
N LYS A 279 -5.33 9.52 10.34
CA LYS A 279 -4.31 10.22 11.15
C LYS A 279 -3.02 9.42 11.36
N LYS A 280 -2.70 8.57 10.38
CA LYS A 280 -1.44 7.83 10.30
C LYS A 280 -0.42 8.63 9.50
N ILE A 281 0.83 8.18 9.54
CA ILE A 281 1.86 8.70 8.63
C ILE A 281 1.51 8.25 7.20
N PRO A 282 1.41 9.16 6.22
CA PRO A 282 1.02 8.83 4.85
C PRO A 282 1.98 7.80 4.22
N SER A 283 3.28 8.01 4.36
CA SER A 283 4.28 7.01 3.94
C SER A 283 4.53 6.03 5.09
N ALA A 284 3.93 4.84 5.01
CA ALA A 284 3.95 3.85 6.10
C ALA A 284 5.37 3.42 6.51
N LEU A 285 6.19 3.05 5.51
CA LEU A 285 7.50 2.42 5.67
C LEU A 285 8.44 2.87 4.54
N PRO A 286 9.77 2.87 4.75
CA PRO A 286 10.74 3.10 3.68
C PRO A 286 10.76 1.97 2.63
N PHE A 287 10.43 0.75 3.07
CA PHE A 287 10.23 -0.42 2.21
C PHE A 287 8.93 -1.10 2.64
N LEU A 288 7.90 -1.04 1.80
CA LEU A 288 6.60 -1.62 2.10
C LEU A 288 6.69 -3.14 2.26
N SER A 289 5.70 -3.72 2.93
CA SER A 289 5.63 -5.16 3.17
C SER A 289 5.44 -5.94 1.88
N ALA A 290 6.27 -6.97 1.70
CA ALA A 290 6.06 -7.93 0.62
C ALA A 290 4.75 -8.70 0.85
N SER A 291 4.07 -9.06 -0.23
CA SER A 291 2.91 -9.95 -0.24
C SER A 291 3.01 -10.91 -1.42
N SER A 292 2.00 -11.76 -1.59
CA SER A 292 1.88 -12.64 -2.76
C SER A 292 0.45 -12.70 -3.26
N GLY A 293 0.30 -13.15 -4.50
CA GLY A 293 -1.02 -13.40 -5.09
C GLY A 293 -1.88 -14.35 -4.25
N VAL A 294 -1.26 -15.31 -3.54
CA VAL A 294 -1.96 -16.23 -2.63
C VAL A 294 -2.61 -15.48 -1.46
N PHE A 295 -1.90 -14.53 -0.86
CA PHE A 295 -2.42 -13.78 0.29
C PHE A 295 -3.49 -12.77 -0.12
N ALA A 296 -3.27 -12.00 -1.19
CA ALA A 296 -4.29 -11.08 -1.70
C ALA A 296 -5.57 -11.84 -2.12
N PHE A 297 -5.42 -12.89 -2.94
CA PHE A 297 -6.56 -13.66 -3.40
C PHE A 297 -7.34 -14.32 -2.25
N SER A 298 -6.63 -14.84 -1.24
CA SER A 298 -7.26 -15.41 -0.06
C SER A 298 -7.97 -14.35 0.79
N ALA A 299 -7.33 -13.20 1.04
CA ALA A 299 -7.92 -12.09 1.80
C ALA A 299 -9.24 -11.62 1.19
N LEU A 300 -9.26 -11.37 -0.13
CA LEU A 300 -10.45 -10.93 -0.83
C LEU A 300 -11.60 -11.94 -0.70
N ASN A 301 -11.32 -13.22 -0.96
CA ASN A 301 -12.31 -14.29 -0.88
C ASN A 301 -12.89 -14.48 0.54
N GLN A 302 -12.07 -14.27 1.57
CA GLN A 302 -12.48 -14.41 2.96
C GLN A 302 -13.31 -13.20 3.44
N LEU A 303 -12.88 -11.99 3.07
CA LEU A 303 -13.41 -10.75 3.65
C LEU A 303 -14.57 -10.15 2.86
N PHE A 304 -14.49 -10.14 1.53
CA PHE A 304 -15.33 -9.29 0.71
C PHE A 304 -16.19 -10.02 -0.32
N ILE A 305 -15.83 -11.24 -0.70
CA ILE A 305 -16.61 -12.01 -1.69
C ILE A 305 -17.79 -12.72 -1.02
N VAL A 306 -18.95 -12.71 -1.70
CA VAL A 306 -20.05 -13.62 -1.37
C VAL A 306 -19.72 -15.01 -1.94
N PRO A 307 -19.62 -16.07 -1.11
CA PRO A 307 -19.21 -17.39 -1.58
C PRO A 307 -20.08 -17.92 -2.73
N GLY A 308 -19.44 -18.44 -3.78
CA GLY A 308 -20.11 -19.03 -4.93
C GLY A 308 -20.72 -18.03 -5.94
N SER A 309 -20.45 -16.73 -5.79
CA SER A 309 -21.05 -15.69 -6.63
C SER A 309 -20.21 -15.28 -7.86
N CYS A 310 -18.93 -15.66 -7.89
CA CYS A 310 -17.99 -15.26 -8.94
C CYS A 310 -18.29 -15.91 -10.29
N GLY A 311 -18.18 -15.14 -11.37
CA GLY A 311 -18.49 -15.62 -12.72
C GLY A 311 -17.53 -16.71 -13.26
N ASN A 312 -16.25 -16.67 -12.89
CA ASN A 312 -15.23 -17.62 -13.34
C ASN A 312 -14.02 -17.74 -12.40
N LEU A 313 -14.27 -17.90 -11.09
CA LEU A 313 -13.19 -17.99 -10.08
C LEU A 313 -12.18 -19.10 -10.37
N ASP A 314 -12.63 -20.18 -11.03
CA ASP A 314 -11.80 -21.30 -11.44
C ASP A 314 -10.77 -20.95 -12.52
N ALA A 315 -10.89 -19.81 -13.19
CA ALA A 315 -9.88 -19.32 -14.12
C ALA A 315 -8.57 -18.94 -13.40
N ILE A 316 -8.63 -18.58 -12.12
CA ILE A 316 -7.49 -18.14 -11.31
C ILE A 316 -6.85 -19.35 -10.64
N LYS A 317 -5.67 -19.75 -11.10
CA LYS A 317 -4.97 -20.95 -10.60
C LYS A 317 -4.10 -20.65 -9.37
N VAL A 318 -4.69 -19.94 -8.40
CA VAL A 318 -4.08 -19.60 -7.12
C VAL A 318 -4.90 -20.25 -6.00
N PRO A 319 -4.27 -20.91 -5.01
CA PRO A 319 -5.00 -21.49 -3.89
C PRO A 319 -5.68 -20.40 -3.05
N ILE A 320 -6.89 -20.70 -2.57
CA ILE A 320 -7.55 -19.93 -1.51
C ILE A 320 -7.24 -20.62 -0.19
N LEU A 321 -6.47 -19.96 0.66
CA LEU A 321 -6.13 -20.46 1.99
C LEU A 321 -7.37 -20.46 2.89
N GLN A 322 -7.36 -21.35 3.88
CA GLN A 322 -8.31 -21.27 4.99
C GLN A 322 -7.98 -20.05 5.87
N PRO A 323 -8.97 -19.43 6.54
CA PRO A 323 -8.73 -18.18 7.26
C PRO A 323 -7.83 -18.37 8.49
N LEU A 324 -6.96 -17.39 8.73
CA LEU A 324 -6.27 -17.19 10.01
C LEU A 324 -6.81 -15.90 10.65
N THR A 325 -7.56 -16.03 11.74
CA THR A 325 -8.14 -14.87 12.43
C THR A 325 -7.17 -14.33 13.46
N VAL A 326 -6.87 -13.04 13.39
CA VAL A 326 -6.15 -12.30 14.45
C VAL A 326 -7.18 -11.94 15.53
N VAL A 327 -7.20 -12.71 16.63
CA VAL A 327 -8.23 -12.57 17.68
C VAL A 327 -7.95 -11.36 18.57
N THR A 328 -6.67 -11.10 18.89
CA THR A 328 -6.25 -9.95 19.70
C THR A 328 -5.22 -9.12 18.94
N PRO A 329 -5.62 -8.19 18.06
CA PRO A 329 -4.69 -7.42 17.25
C PRO A 329 -3.61 -6.70 18.08
N PRO A 330 -2.33 -6.76 17.66
CA PRO A 330 -1.23 -6.14 18.39
C PRO A 330 -1.32 -4.62 18.38
N LYS A 331 -0.54 -4.00 19.27
CA LYS A 331 -0.19 -2.57 19.24
C LYS A 331 1.29 -2.43 18.89
N ALA A 332 1.77 -1.19 18.84
CA ALA A 332 3.19 -0.86 18.69
C ALA A 332 4.03 -1.21 19.94
N ALA A 333 3.99 -2.47 20.37
CA ALA A 333 4.71 -3.02 21.51
C ALA A 333 4.79 -4.55 21.44
N ASP A 334 5.83 -5.11 22.06
CA ASP A 334 5.94 -6.56 22.24
C ASP A 334 4.72 -7.09 23.00
N SER A 335 4.12 -8.16 22.50
CA SER A 335 2.94 -8.77 23.09
C SER A 335 2.74 -10.20 22.59
N ASP A 336 1.99 -11.00 23.34
CA ASP A 336 1.50 -12.28 22.85
C ASP A 336 0.14 -12.08 22.17
N ILE A 337 0.05 -12.54 20.93
CA ILE A 337 -1.13 -12.38 20.08
C ILE A 337 -1.86 -13.70 19.99
N THR A 338 -3.17 -13.64 20.24
CA THR A 338 -4.07 -14.78 20.06
C THR A 338 -4.53 -14.82 18.61
N PHE A 339 -4.43 -16.01 18.03
CA PHE A 339 -4.92 -16.32 16.69
C PHE A 339 -5.88 -17.51 16.76
N SER A 340 -6.72 -17.64 15.74
CA SER A 340 -7.52 -18.86 15.56
C SER A 340 -7.62 -19.28 14.10
N TYR A 341 -7.75 -20.58 13.87
CA TYR A 341 -7.96 -21.17 12.54
C TYR A 341 -8.91 -22.39 12.62
N PRO A 342 -9.65 -22.70 11.54
CA PRO A 342 -10.47 -23.89 11.47
C PRO A 342 -9.63 -25.16 11.33
N VAL A 343 -10.09 -26.27 11.91
CA VAL A 343 -9.42 -27.57 11.79
C VAL A 343 -9.36 -28.02 10.32
N ASP A 344 -8.15 -28.36 9.86
CA ASP A 344 -7.93 -29.05 8.59
C ASP A 344 -7.58 -30.51 8.87
N LYS A 345 -8.43 -31.42 8.36
CA LYS A 345 -8.30 -32.87 8.57
C LYS A 345 -7.06 -33.48 7.89
N SER A 346 -6.47 -32.78 6.92
CA SER A 346 -5.21 -33.20 6.29
C SER A 346 -4.01 -32.99 7.22
N ILE A 347 -4.12 -32.11 8.21
CA ILE A 347 -3.08 -31.80 9.19
C ILE A 347 -3.27 -32.69 10.43
N THR A 348 -2.49 -33.77 10.51
CA THR A 348 -2.60 -34.77 11.57
C THR A 348 -1.77 -34.48 12.82
N SER A 349 -0.85 -33.50 12.74
CA SER A 349 -0.01 -33.09 13.87
C SER A 349 0.34 -31.60 13.79
N PRO A 350 0.21 -30.83 14.88
CA PRO A 350 0.59 -29.42 14.91
C PRO A 350 2.11 -29.21 15.05
N ALA A 351 2.91 -30.26 15.26
CA ALA A 351 4.34 -30.14 15.58
C ALA A 351 5.17 -29.43 14.49
N ASN A 352 4.74 -29.54 13.22
CA ASN A 352 5.39 -28.92 12.07
C ASN A 352 4.78 -27.57 11.68
N LEU A 353 3.77 -27.10 12.43
CA LEU A 353 3.16 -25.82 12.16
C LEU A 353 4.00 -24.69 12.72
N ARG A 354 4.09 -23.60 11.97
CA ARG A 354 4.75 -22.36 12.40
C ARG A 354 3.88 -21.17 12.06
N LEU A 355 3.88 -20.17 12.93
CA LEU A 355 3.35 -18.86 12.59
C LEU A 355 4.49 -18.08 11.92
N VAL A 356 4.23 -17.53 10.75
CA VAL A 356 5.18 -16.72 10.01
C VAL A 356 4.63 -15.31 9.86
N TYR A 357 5.44 -14.32 10.24
CA TYR A 357 5.17 -12.91 9.96
C TYR A 357 6.00 -12.44 8.78
N ILE A 358 5.35 -11.71 7.89
CA ILE A 358 5.95 -11.01 6.76
C ILE A 358 5.72 -9.52 7.00
N ASN A 359 6.81 -8.76 7.09
CA ASN A 359 6.77 -7.31 7.28
C ASN A 359 7.97 -6.68 6.56
N GLN A 360 7.73 -5.55 5.89
CA GLN A 360 8.70 -4.89 5.01
C GLN A 360 9.25 -5.88 3.96
N GLN A 361 10.46 -5.61 3.44
CA GLN A 361 11.20 -6.52 2.56
C GLN A 361 12.15 -7.45 3.34
N ASN A 362 11.87 -7.65 4.64
CA ASN A 362 12.75 -8.42 5.52
C ASN A 362 12.54 -9.93 5.34
N LYS A 363 13.50 -10.72 5.82
CA LYS A 363 13.35 -12.17 5.94
C LYS A 363 12.13 -12.49 6.82
N PRO A 364 11.27 -13.45 6.44
CA PRO A 364 10.11 -13.81 7.25
C PRO A 364 10.50 -14.26 8.67
N ILE A 365 9.75 -13.77 9.67
CA ILE A 365 9.95 -14.10 11.09
C ILE A 365 9.13 -15.34 11.41
N VAL A 366 9.78 -16.39 11.91
CA VAL A 366 9.13 -17.66 12.24
C VAL A 366 8.96 -17.77 13.75
N GLN A 367 7.75 -18.09 14.19
CA GLN A 367 7.36 -18.26 15.57
C GLN A 367 6.70 -19.62 15.80
N GLU A 368 6.85 -20.13 17.01
CA GLU A 368 6.15 -21.34 17.46
C GLU A 368 4.70 -21.03 17.82
N LEU A 369 3.79 -21.98 17.56
CA LEU A 369 2.43 -21.92 18.07
C LEU A 369 2.45 -22.31 19.56
N GLN A 370 1.97 -21.43 20.43
CA GLN A 370 1.92 -21.66 21.88
C GLN A 370 0.49 -21.82 22.35
N ASN A 371 0.29 -22.51 23.48
CA ASN A 371 -1.01 -22.61 24.15
C ASN A 371 -2.17 -23.06 23.24
N LEU A 372 -1.92 -24.05 22.36
CA LEU A 372 -2.94 -24.55 21.45
C LEU A 372 -4.14 -25.12 22.23
N LYS A 373 -5.34 -24.70 21.83
CA LYS A 373 -6.62 -25.15 22.37
C LYS A 373 -7.56 -25.48 21.23
N LEU A 374 -8.17 -26.66 21.29
CA LEU A 374 -9.22 -27.07 20.35
C LEU A 374 -10.59 -26.88 21.01
N GLU A 375 -11.45 -26.09 20.39
CA GLU A 375 -12.84 -25.89 20.79
C GLU A 375 -13.74 -26.13 19.57
N GLY A 376 -14.44 -27.27 19.56
CA GLY A 376 -15.20 -27.70 18.37
C GLY A 376 -14.29 -27.90 17.17
N ASP A 377 -14.56 -27.19 16.08
CA ASP A 377 -13.76 -27.20 14.84
C ASP A 377 -12.79 -26.02 14.74
N THR A 378 -12.52 -25.31 15.84
CA THR A 378 -11.61 -24.15 15.88
C THR A 378 -10.43 -24.42 16.79
N VAL A 379 -9.23 -24.16 16.28
CA VAL A 379 -8.00 -24.13 17.08
C VAL A 379 -7.69 -22.68 17.41
N THR A 380 -7.43 -22.40 18.69
CA THR A 380 -6.90 -21.12 19.17
C THR A 380 -5.49 -21.33 19.68
N PHE A 381 -4.58 -20.39 19.44
CA PHE A 381 -3.21 -20.42 19.96
C PHE A 381 -2.70 -19.01 20.20
N THR A 382 -1.62 -18.87 20.96
CA THR A 382 -0.89 -17.62 21.13
C THR A 382 0.46 -17.68 20.44
N SER A 383 0.97 -16.54 20.00
CA SER A 383 2.34 -16.42 19.48
C SER A 383 2.91 -15.05 19.82
N PRO A 384 4.21 -14.93 20.13
CA PRO A 384 4.85 -13.64 20.31
C PRO A 384 4.71 -12.76 19.06
N PHE A 385 4.55 -11.46 19.26
CA PHE A 385 4.67 -10.42 18.23
C PHE A 385 5.87 -9.53 18.62
N PRO A 386 7.06 -9.81 18.07
CA PRO A 386 8.32 -9.17 18.47
C PRO A 386 8.50 -7.79 17.82
N TYR A 387 7.62 -6.85 18.18
CA TYR A 387 7.54 -5.50 17.63
C TYR A 387 8.84 -4.71 17.83
N THR A 388 9.41 -4.71 19.03
CA THR A 388 10.55 -3.84 19.38
C THR A 388 11.82 -4.23 18.64
N GLU A 389 12.07 -5.53 18.49
CA GLU A 389 13.24 -6.05 17.77
C GLU A 389 13.15 -5.78 16.26
N ASN A 390 11.96 -5.92 15.67
CA ASN A 390 11.78 -5.93 14.21
C ASN A 390 11.13 -4.67 13.65
N LEU A 391 10.71 -3.73 14.50
CA LEU A 391 9.98 -2.51 14.14
C LEU A 391 8.78 -2.81 13.22
N LEU A 392 7.89 -3.71 13.67
CA LEU A 392 6.73 -4.22 12.91
C LEU A 392 5.63 -3.17 12.69
N ASN A 393 5.97 -2.10 11.97
CA ASN A 393 5.10 -1.01 11.53
C ASN A 393 4.52 -1.31 10.14
N GLY A 394 3.49 -0.57 9.74
CA GLY A 394 2.69 -0.81 8.55
C GLY A 394 2.01 -2.17 8.59
N LEU A 395 1.80 -2.72 7.39
CA LEU A 395 1.22 -4.04 7.21
C LEU A 395 2.16 -5.13 7.71
N THR A 396 1.64 -6.06 8.51
CA THR A 396 2.24 -7.36 8.77
C THR A 396 1.27 -8.44 8.34
N ILE A 397 1.71 -9.35 7.47
CA ILE A 397 0.94 -10.53 7.08
C ILE A 397 1.36 -11.68 7.98
N ALA A 398 0.42 -12.21 8.75
CA ALA A 398 0.57 -13.44 9.51
C ALA A 398 0.01 -14.62 8.72
N THR A 399 0.71 -15.75 8.72
CA THR A 399 0.22 -16.99 8.11
C THR A 399 0.73 -18.20 8.90
N VAL A 400 -0.08 -19.24 9.02
CA VAL A 400 0.39 -20.51 9.55
C VAL A 400 0.88 -21.34 8.37
N THR A 401 2.13 -21.78 8.44
CA THR A 401 2.76 -22.67 7.47
C THR A 401 2.92 -24.07 8.03
N ASN A 402 3.08 -25.06 7.15
CA ASN A 402 3.42 -26.43 7.54
C ASN A 402 4.73 -26.85 6.86
N GLY A 403 5.70 -27.30 7.66
CA GLY A 403 6.95 -27.88 7.17
C GLY A 403 8.19 -27.09 7.57
N PRO A 404 8.72 -26.17 6.74
CA PRO A 404 9.99 -25.50 7.01
C PRO A 404 9.96 -24.64 8.29
N THR A 405 11.07 -24.61 9.01
CA THR A 405 11.27 -23.75 10.19
C THR A 405 12.01 -22.45 9.88
N SER A 406 12.36 -22.21 8.62
CA SER A 406 12.88 -20.93 8.13
C SER A 406 12.56 -20.77 6.64
N PHE A 407 12.50 -19.52 6.20
CA PHE A 407 12.16 -19.14 4.84
C PHE A 407 13.12 -18.05 4.35
N ALA A 408 13.51 -18.08 3.09
CA ALA A 408 14.35 -17.06 2.49
C ALA A 408 13.54 -15.81 2.08
N ASN A 409 12.31 -16.01 1.62
CA ASN A 409 11.47 -14.96 1.05
C ASN A 409 9.98 -15.31 1.13
N ILE A 410 9.14 -14.37 0.71
CA ILE A 410 7.68 -14.49 0.71
C ILE A 410 7.15 -15.63 -0.15
N SER A 411 7.76 -15.92 -1.30
CA SER A 411 7.27 -16.95 -2.22
C SER A 411 7.40 -18.35 -1.61
N GLU A 412 8.48 -18.62 -0.86
CA GLU A 412 8.58 -19.87 -0.09
C GLU A 412 7.53 -19.97 1.02
N VAL A 413 7.19 -18.85 1.67
CA VAL A 413 6.13 -18.80 2.69
C VAL A 413 4.77 -19.08 2.06
N ALA A 414 4.47 -18.46 0.89
CA ALA A 414 3.21 -18.64 0.18
C ALA A 414 2.99 -20.10 -0.26
N VAL A 415 4.05 -20.80 -0.66
CA VAL A 415 4.00 -22.24 -0.99
C VAL A 415 3.72 -23.11 0.25
N ALA A 416 4.26 -22.74 1.41
CA ALA A 416 4.10 -23.51 2.65
C ALA A 416 2.86 -23.14 3.48
N ALA A 417 2.16 -22.06 3.11
CA ALA A 417 1.01 -21.55 3.84
C ALA A 417 -0.18 -22.51 3.78
N VAL A 418 -0.83 -22.69 4.93
CA VAL A 418 -2.03 -23.53 5.09
C VAL A 418 -3.22 -22.72 5.62
N TRP A 419 -2.98 -21.75 6.52
CA TRP A 419 -3.99 -20.80 6.97
C TRP A 419 -3.48 -19.37 6.88
N GLY A 420 -4.26 -18.48 6.28
CA GLY A 420 -3.91 -17.08 6.14
C GLY A 420 -4.77 -16.35 5.11
N PRO A 421 -4.48 -15.07 4.88
CA PRO A 421 -3.64 -14.24 5.73
C PRO A 421 -4.40 -13.76 6.98
N GLY A 422 -3.70 -13.69 8.11
CA GLY A 422 -4.07 -12.84 9.23
C GLY A 422 -3.44 -11.47 9.00
N LEU A 423 -4.25 -10.46 8.68
CA LEU A 423 -3.77 -9.11 8.39
C LEU A 423 -3.66 -8.29 9.67
N ILE A 424 -2.50 -7.67 9.88
CA ILE A 424 -2.18 -6.85 11.05
C ILE A 424 -1.66 -5.51 10.54
N GLU A 425 -2.16 -4.42 11.09
CA GLU A 425 -1.75 -3.07 10.70
C GLU A 425 -1.35 -2.27 11.94
N VAL A 426 -0.10 -1.80 11.99
CA VAL A 426 0.44 -1.03 13.11
C VAL A 426 1.04 0.28 12.60
N ASN A 427 0.68 1.41 13.23
CA ASN A 427 0.94 2.80 12.83
C ASN A 427 0.09 3.35 11.67
#